data_AF-A0A382DZT0-F1
#
_entry.id   AF-A0A382DZT0-F1
#
_cell.length_a   1.000
_cell.length_b   1.000
_cell.length_c   1.000
_cell.angle_alpha   90.00
_cell.angle_beta   90.00
_cell.angle_gamma   90.00
#
_symmetry.space_group_name_H-M   'P 1'
#
loop_
_entity.id
_entity.type
_entity.pdbx_description
1 polymer ?
#
loop_
_entity_poly.entity_id
_entity_poly.type
_entity_poly.pdbx_seq_one_letter_code
_entity_poly.pdbx_strand_id
1 'polypeptide(L)'
;MRGTLMFIALRDLAFAKGRFLLMATVVALVAFLMTLLSGLATGLIRNNISALMALDVSHIAFEYNEKPNYRNSMIDREMWQGWREHPGVIDTRPLGHAMFNARTKDNLPLNDVVLWGIEPGSFLEPAVSRGEQLGRLENGVVIASKLVEKGIDIGDTFILDRVLTELE
;
A
#
# COMPACT_ATOMS: atom_id res chain seq x y z
N MET A 1 54.41 -22.26 0.50
CA MET A 1 53.87 -22.89 -0.74
C MET A 1 52.56 -22.29 -1.26
N ARG A 2 51.69 -21.66 -0.45
CA ARG A 2 50.43 -21.03 -0.92
C ARG A 2 50.63 -19.82 -1.86
N GLY A 3 51.65 -18.99 -1.65
CA GLY A 3 51.87 -17.77 -2.43
C GLY A 3 52.22 -18.01 -3.91
N THR A 4 52.96 -19.09 -4.21
CA THR A 4 53.40 -19.38 -5.58
C THR A 4 52.27 -19.90 -6.47
N LEU A 5 51.35 -20.71 -5.92
CA LEU A 5 50.14 -21.18 -6.61
C LEU A 5 49.22 -20.01 -7.00
N MET A 6 49.04 -19.06 -6.09
CA MET A 6 48.25 -17.85 -6.33
C MET A 6 48.90 -16.95 -7.39
N PHE A 7 50.22 -16.82 -7.37
CA PHE A 7 50.97 -16.01 -8.34
C PHE A 7 50.87 -16.57 -9.78
N ILE A 8 50.91 -17.90 -9.91
CA ILE A 8 50.73 -18.58 -11.20
C ILE A 8 49.27 -18.42 -11.68
N ALA A 9 48.29 -18.55 -10.80
CA ALA A 9 46.88 -18.39 -11.13
C ALA A 9 46.51 -16.97 -11.62
N LEU A 10 47.03 -15.91 -10.99
CA LEU A 10 46.82 -14.53 -11.47
C LEU A 10 47.46 -14.28 -12.84
N ARG A 11 48.63 -14.87 -13.11
CA ARG A 11 49.31 -14.71 -14.40
C ARG A 11 48.56 -15.44 -15.52
N ASP A 12 48.01 -16.61 -15.23
CA ASP A 12 47.24 -17.40 -16.20
C ASP A 12 45.89 -16.73 -16.53
N LEU A 13 45.25 -16.11 -15.54
CA LEU A 13 44.07 -15.26 -15.72
C LEU A 13 44.37 -14.07 -16.65
N ALA A 14 45.56 -13.48 -16.53
CA ALA A 14 46.02 -12.36 -17.34
C ALA A 14 46.48 -12.77 -18.77
N PHE A 15 46.79 -14.05 -19.03
CA PHE A 15 47.16 -14.53 -20.37
C PHE A 15 45.91 -14.88 -21.20
N ALA A 16 44.86 -15.36 -20.54
CA ALA A 16 43.59 -15.77 -21.13
C ALA A 16 42.45 -14.74 -20.96
N LYS A 17 42.78 -13.44 -21.08
CA LYS A 17 41.89 -12.31 -20.73
C LYS A 17 40.49 -12.39 -21.35
N GLY A 18 40.38 -12.81 -22.62
CA GLY A 18 39.09 -12.85 -23.32
C GLY A 18 38.07 -13.81 -22.69
N ARG A 19 38.44 -15.09 -22.56
CA ARG A 19 37.54 -16.12 -22.02
C ARG A 19 37.22 -15.91 -20.53
N PHE A 20 38.20 -15.50 -19.73
CA PHE A 20 37.99 -15.25 -18.30
C PHE A 20 37.16 -14.01 -18.04
N LEU A 21 37.37 -12.92 -18.80
CA LEU A 21 36.52 -11.74 -18.72
C LEU A 21 35.09 -12.08 -19.12
N LEU A 22 34.89 -12.86 -20.18
CA LEU A 22 33.56 -13.27 -20.63
C LEU A 22 32.86 -14.13 -19.57
N MET A 23 33.54 -15.12 -18.98
CA MET A 23 32.97 -15.93 -17.90
C MET A 23 32.66 -15.11 -16.64
N ALA A 24 33.58 -14.25 -16.20
CA ALA A 24 33.35 -13.37 -15.04
C ALA A 24 32.18 -12.41 -15.28
N THR A 25 32.04 -11.90 -16.51
CA THR A 25 30.94 -11.00 -16.90
C THR A 25 29.60 -11.74 -16.87
N VAL A 26 29.54 -12.96 -17.42
CA VAL A 26 28.32 -13.77 -17.37
C VAL A 26 27.92 -14.05 -15.92
N VAL A 27 28.87 -14.46 -15.06
CA VAL A 27 28.58 -14.67 -13.63
C VAL A 27 28.09 -13.39 -12.96
N ALA A 28 28.72 -12.24 -13.25
CA ALA A 28 28.29 -10.95 -12.72
C ALA A 28 26.89 -10.54 -13.22
N LEU A 29 26.57 -10.77 -14.49
CA LEU A 29 25.25 -10.48 -15.07
C LEU A 29 24.17 -11.38 -14.48
N VAL A 30 24.45 -12.68 -14.27
CA VAL A 30 23.51 -13.60 -13.61
C VAL A 30 23.27 -13.18 -12.17
N ALA A 31 24.32 -12.84 -11.43
CA ALA A 31 24.18 -12.34 -10.06
C ALA A 31 23.37 -11.03 -10.02
N PHE A 32 23.68 -10.08 -10.90
CA PHE A 32 22.94 -8.82 -11.02
C PHE A 32 21.46 -9.04 -11.36
N LEU A 33 21.16 -9.91 -12.32
CA LEU A 33 19.79 -10.26 -12.69
C LEU A 33 19.03 -10.87 -11.51
N MET A 34 19.64 -11.80 -10.77
CA MET A 34 19.02 -12.38 -9.58
C MET A 34 18.72 -11.33 -8.51
N THR A 35 19.66 -10.42 -8.24
CA THR A 35 19.47 -9.33 -7.29
C THR A 35 18.36 -8.38 -7.73
N LEU A 36 18.33 -7.99 -9.01
CA LEU A 36 17.28 -7.14 -9.55
C LEU A 36 15.91 -7.80 -9.46
N LEU A 37 15.80 -9.07 -9.84
CA LEU A 37 14.53 -9.80 -9.80
C LEU A 37 13.99 -9.90 -8.37
N SER A 38 14.87 -10.19 -7.40
CA SER A 38 14.51 -10.24 -5.98
C SER A 38 14.09 -8.86 -5.45
N GLY A 39 14.89 -7.82 -5.73
CA GLY A 39 14.61 -6.45 -5.29
C GLY A 39 13.32 -5.89 -5.90
N LEU A 40 13.07 -6.14 -7.18
CA LEU A 40 11.87 -5.69 -7.88
C LEU A 40 10.63 -6.42 -7.36
N ALA A 41 10.70 -7.74 -7.17
CA ALA A 41 9.57 -8.52 -6.63
C ALA A 41 9.16 -8.02 -5.24
N THR A 42 10.13 -7.85 -4.32
CA THR A 42 9.86 -7.31 -2.99
C THR A 42 9.36 -5.87 -3.06
N GLY A 43 9.94 -5.03 -3.92
CA GLY A 43 9.52 -3.64 -4.10
C GLY A 43 8.09 -3.51 -4.61
N LEU A 44 7.68 -4.31 -5.60
CA LEU A 44 6.32 -4.31 -6.14
C LEU A 44 5.30 -4.77 -5.11
N ILE A 45 5.60 -5.87 -4.40
CA ILE A 45 4.73 -6.36 -3.32
C ILE A 45 4.57 -5.28 -2.27
N ARG A 46 5.69 -4.72 -1.78
CA ARG A 46 5.67 -3.68 -0.74
C ARG A 46 4.88 -2.45 -1.19
N ASN A 47 4.99 -2.03 -2.45
CA ASN A 47 4.22 -0.92 -3.00
C ASN A 47 2.71 -1.24 -3.08
N ASN A 48 2.35 -2.49 -3.45
CA ASN A 48 0.96 -2.90 -3.57
C ASN A 48 0.22 -2.92 -2.23
N ILE A 49 0.88 -3.39 -1.16
CA ILE A 49 0.30 -3.46 0.19
C ILE A 49 0.77 -2.33 1.12
N SER A 50 1.44 -1.31 0.59
CA SER A 50 2.02 -0.20 1.38
C SER A 50 1.02 0.50 2.27
N ALA A 51 -0.20 0.73 1.76
CA ALA A 51 -1.28 1.34 2.52
C ALA A 51 -1.71 0.47 3.72
N LEU A 52 -1.80 -0.85 3.53
CA LEU A 52 -2.18 -1.78 4.61
C LEU A 52 -1.07 -1.91 5.66
N MET A 53 0.20 -1.92 5.24
CA MET A 53 1.33 -1.93 6.19
C MET A 53 1.51 -0.62 6.95
N ALA A 54 0.97 0.49 6.43
CA ALA A 54 1.01 1.79 7.09
C ALA A 54 -0.11 1.96 8.13
N LEU A 55 -1.11 1.07 8.14
CA LEU A 55 -2.13 1.07 9.18
C LEU A 55 -1.48 0.62 10.50
N ASP A 56 -1.71 1.40 11.56
CA ASP A 56 -1.27 1.07 12.91
C ASP A 56 -2.22 0.03 13.54
N VAL A 57 -2.30 -1.15 12.90
CA VAL A 57 -3.17 -2.26 13.30
C VAL A 57 -2.33 -3.51 13.51
N SER A 58 -2.63 -4.24 14.59
CA SER A 58 -2.01 -5.56 14.80
C SER A 58 -2.75 -6.66 14.05
N HIS A 59 -4.08 -6.53 13.91
CA HIS A 59 -4.95 -7.54 13.31
C HIS A 59 -6.08 -6.87 12.53
N ILE A 60 -6.51 -7.54 11.45
CA ILE A 60 -7.71 -7.20 10.69
C ILE A 60 -8.62 -8.43 10.74
N ALA A 61 -9.84 -8.25 11.26
CA ALA A 61 -10.85 -9.29 11.32
C ALA A 61 -11.74 -9.24 10.06
N PHE A 62 -12.14 -10.41 9.59
CA PHE A 62 -13.07 -10.57 8.46
C PHE A 62 -14.24 -11.43 8.90
N GLU A 63 -15.34 -11.33 8.14
CA GLU A 63 -16.46 -12.26 8.26
C GLU A 63 -15.96 -13.67 7.98
N TYR A 64 -16.35 -14.62 8.84
CA TYR A 64 -15.92 -16.00 8.68
C TYR A 64 -16.63 -16.66 7.49
N ASN A 65 -15.85 -17.10 6.51
CA ASN A 65 -16.30 -17.95 5.41
C ASN A 65 -15.13 -18.85 4.94
N GLU A 66 -15.31 -19.67 3.91
CA GLU A 66 -14.26 -20.59 3.41
C GLU A 66 -12.99 -19.87 2.92
N LYS A 67 -13.12 -18.64 2.42
CA LYS A 67 -12.03 -17.81 1.87
C LYS A 67 -12.27 -16.32 2.17
N PRO A 68 -12.03 -15.88 3.42
CA PRO A 68 -12.31 -14.52 3.84
C PRO A 68 -11.54 -13.53 2.98
N ASN A 69 -12.20 -12.46 2.55
CA ASN A 69 -11.61 -11.45 1.69
C ASN A 69 -12.25 -10.09 1.96
N TYR A 70 -11.54 -9.01 1.61
CA TYR A 70 -12.01 -7.64 1.80
C TYR A 70 -13.36 -7.38 1.10
N ARG A 71 -13.55 -7.87 -0.13
CA ARG A 71 -14.72 -7.52 -0.96
C ARG A 71 -16.04 -8.13 -0.48
N ASN A 72 -15.99 -9.32 0.12
CA ASN A 72 -17.17 -10.11 0.50
C ASN A 72 -17.20 -10.37 2.01
N SER A 73 -16.81 -9.37 2.80
CA SER A 73 -16.87 -9.42 4.27
C SER A 73 -17.81 -8.33 4.74
N MET A 74 -18.90 -8.72 5.39
CA MET A 74 -19.83 -7.80 6.04
C MET A 74 -19.78 -8.05 7.54
N ILE A 75 -19.37 -7.02 8.28
CA ILE A 75 -19.25 -7.08 9.74
C ILE A 75 -20.27 -6.14 10.35
N ASP A 76 -21.24 -6.70 11.05
CA ASP A 76 -22.25 -5.93 11.76
C ASP A 76 -21.69 -5.32 13.05
N ARG A 77 -22.41 -4.30 13.57
CA ARG A 77 -21.98 -3.54 14.74
C ARG A 77 -21.71 -4.41 15.95
N GLU A 78 -22.60 -5.35 16.22
CA GLU A 78 -22.53 -6.25 17.37
C GLU A 78 -21.29 -7.14 17.30
N MET A 79 -20.89 -7.57 16.10
CA MET A 79 -19.75 -8.47 15.90
C MET A 79 -18.43 -7.80 16.31
N TRP A 80 -18.14 -6.60 15.81
CA TRP A 80 -16.87 -5.93 16.10
C TRP A 80 -16.83 -5.31 17.50
N GLN A 81 -17.99 -4.94 18.06
CA GLN A 81 -18.07 -4.47 19.45
C GLN A 81 -17.84 -5.60 20.45
N GLY A 82 -18.36 -6.80 20.18
CA GLY A 82 -18.10 -7.99 21.01
C GLY A 82 -16.61 -8.35 21.13
N TRP A 83 -15.81 -8.05 20.09
CA TRP A 83 -14.35 -8.24 20.15
C TRP A 83 -13.66 -7.38 21.21
N ARG A 84 -14.22 -6.23 21.60
CA ARG A 84 -13.65 -5.38 22.66
C ARG A 84 -13.58 -6.08 24.01
N GLU A 85 -14.46 -7.06 24.23
CA GLU A 85 -14.56 -7.79 25.49
C GLU A 85 -13.55 -8.95 25.58
N HIS A 86 -12.86 -9.26 24.48
CA HIS A 86 -11.94 -10.40 24.43
C HIS A 86 -10.59 -10.06 25.09
N PRO A 87 -10.02 -10.97 25.92
CA PRO A 87 -8.70 -10.76 26.52
C PRO A 87 -7.62 -10.48 25.46
N GLY A 88 -6.82 -9.43 25.70
CA GLY A 88 -5.72 -9.03 24.82
C GLY A 88 -6.08 -8.00 23.75
N VAL A 89 -7.35 -7.65 23.59
CA VAL A 89 -7.80 -6.60 22.67
C VAL A 89 -7.69 -5.22 23.35
N ILE A 90 -6.95 -4.29 22.73
CA ILE A 90 -6.73 -2.94 23.28
C ILE A 90 -7.83 -1.98 22.81
N ASP A 91 -8.14 -1.96 21.51
CA ASP A 91 -9.25 -1.22 20.91
C ASP A 91 -9.71 -1.94 19.64
N THR A 92 -10.96 -1.73 19.24
CA THR A 92 -11.53 -2.20 17.97
C THR A 92 -12.31 -1.09 17.30
N ARG A 93 -12.12 -0.96 15.98
CA ARG A 93 -12.76 0.06 15.16
C ARG A 93 -13.19 -0.56 13.82
N PRO A 94 -14.39 -0.21 13.32
CA PRO A 94 -14.83 -0.68 12.01
C PRO A 94 -14.03 0.00 10.90
N LEU A 95 -13.74 -0.74 9.83
CA LEU A 95 -13.12 -0.23 8.61
C LEU A 95 -13.98 -0.64 7.41
N GLY A 96 -14.61 0.35 6.78
CA GLY A 96 -15.32 0.18 5.53
C GLY A 96 -14.43 0.52 4.34
N HIS A 97 -14.61 -0.18 3.22
CA HIS A 97 -13.99 0.20 1.94
C HIS A 97 -15.03 0.01 0.83
N ALA A 98 -15.10 0.98 -0.08
CA ALA A 98 -15.96 0.90 -1.24
C ALA A 98 -15.34 1.66 -2.41
N MET A 99 -15.51 1.12 -3.62
CA MET A 99 -15.06 1.78 -4.85
C MET A 99 -16.23 2.49 -5.52
N PHE A 100 -16.01 3.75 -5.87
CA PHE A 100 -16.98 4.60 -6.54
C PHE A 100 -16.35 5.26 -7.76
N ASN A 101 -17.22 5.58 -8.72
CA ASN A 101 -16.92 6.65 -9.67
C ASN A 101 -17.47 7.94 -9.06
N ALA A 102 -16.67 8.99 -9.16
CA ALA A 102 -17.03 10.32 -8.71
C ALA A 102 -16.88 11.30 -9.87
N ARG A 103 -17.41 12.49 -9.68
CA ARG A 103 -17.25 13.61 -10.60
C ARG A 103 -17.05 14.90 -9.83
N THR A 104 -16.25 15.79 -10.37
CA THR A 104 -16.11 17.15 -9.83
C THR A 104 -17.37 17.97 -10.14
N LYS A 105 -17.53 19.13 -9.48
CA LYS A 105 -18.55 20.12 -9.85
C LYS A 105 -18.49 20.52 -11.33
N ASP A 106 -17.30 20.54 -11.92
CA ASP A 106 -17.08 20.84 -13.35
C ASP A 106 -17.30 19.63 -14.27
N ASN A 107 -17.98 18.58 -13.78
CA ASN A 107 -18.34 17.40 -14.56
C ASN A 107 -17.14 16.54 -14.98
N LEU A 108 -15.95 16.77 -14.42
CA LEU A 108 -14.75 16.00 -14.74
C LEU A 108 -14.82 14.62 -14.06
N PRO A 109 -14.60 13.52 -14.81
CA PRO A 109 -14.71 12.17 -14.25
C PRO A 109 -13.52 11.83 -13.36
N LEU A 110 -13.81 11.31 -12.18
CA LEU A 110 -12.90 10.68 -11.24
C LEU A 110 -13.27 9.20 -11.14
N ASN A 111 -12.67 8.42 -12.03
CA ASN A 111 -12.89 6.98 -12.07
C ASN A 111 -12.06 6.28 -10.97
N ASP A 112 -12.61 5.17 -10.46
CA ASP A 112 -11.92 4.27 -9.53
C ASP A 112 -11.46 4.95 -8.22
N VAL A 113 -12.30 5.81 -7.65
CA VAL A 113 -12.06 6.39 -6.32
C VAL A 113 -12.37 5.35 -5.25
N VAL A 114 -11.42 5.13 -4.35
CA VAL A 114 -11.61 4.26 -3.18
C VAL A 114 -11.97 5.14 -1.99
N LEU A 115 -13.16 4.94 -1.43
CA LEU A 115 -13.58 5.57 -0.19
C LEU A 115 -13.33 4.59 0.97
N TRP A 116 -12.62 5.08 1.98
CA TRP A 116 -12.43 4.38 3.24
C TRP A 116 -13.33 5.00 4.30
N GLY A 117 -14.22 4.19 4.86
CA GLY A 117 -15.09 4.57 5.95
C GLY A 117 -14.44 4.22 7.28
N ILE A 118 -14.17 5.23 8.11
CA ILE A 118 -13.58 5.09 9.45
C ILE A 118 -14.35 5.94 10.45
N GLU A 119 -14.22 5.62 11.73
CA GLU A 119 -14.78 6.44 12.80
C GLU A 119 -13.83 7.62 13.09
N PRO A 120 -14.32 8.88 13.08
CA PRO A 120 -13.50 10.04 13.42
C PRO A 120 -12.89 9.93 14.82
N GLY A 121 -11.64 10.38 15.00
CA GLY A 121 -10.89 10.29 16.25
C GLY A 121 -10.41 8.87 16.60
N SER A 122 -10.60 7.89 15.72
CA SER A 122 -10.07 6.54 15.92
C SER A 122 -8.60 6.44 15.55
N PHE A 123 -7.91 5.39 16.00
CA PHE A 123 -6.52 5.13 15.60
C PHE A 123 -6.35 4.82 14.10
N LEU A 124 -7.45 4.60 13.37
CA LEU A 124 -7.46 4.44 11.92
C LEU A 124 -7.46 5.79 11.17
N GLU A 125 -7.69 6.90 11.89
CA GLU A 125 -7.70 8.23 11.29
C GLU A 125 -6.31 8.66 10.84
N PRO A 126 -6.12 8.98 9.55
CA PRO A 126 -4.82 9.41 9.06
C PRO A 126 -4.44 10.79 9.62
N ALA A 127 -3.15 11.03 9.78
CA ALA A 127 -2.66 12.37 10.09
C ALA A 127 -2.89 13.31 8.90
N VAL A 128 -3.60 14.42 9.14
CA VAL A 128 -3.84 15.45 8.13
C VAL A 128 -2.64 16.39 8.04
N SER A 129 -2.07 16.53 6.84
CA SER A 129 -0.95 17.43 6.58
C SER A 129 -1.39 18.88 6.33
N ARG A 130 -2.58 19.08 5.75
CA ARG A 130 -3.23 20.38 5.51
C ARG A 130 -4.74 20.20 5.55
N GLY A 131 -5.45 21.20 6.09
CA GLY A 131 -6.89 21.13 6.30
C GLY A 131 -7.22 20.70 7.72
N GLU A 132 -8.36 20.04 7.89
CA GLU A 132 -8.90 19.66 9.20
C GLU A 132 -9.13 18.14 9.26
N GLN A 133 -9.20 17.61 10.49
CA GLN A 133 -9.49 16.19 10.74
C GLN A 133 -10.96 15.85 10.45
N LEU A 134 -11.28 14.56 10.36
CA LEU A 134 -12.64 14.09 10.11
C LEU A 134 -13.59 14.47 11.26
N GLY A 135 -14.89 14.55 10.95
CA GLY A 135 -15.95 14.73 11.96
C GLY A 135 -16.36 16.17 12.22
N ARG A 136 -15.74 17.16 11.57
CA ARG A 136 -16.24 18.56 11.62
C ARG A 136 -17.39 18.82 10.67
N LEU A 137 -17.30 18.30 9.44
CA LEU A 137 -18.35 18.34 8.43
C LEU A 137 -19.05 16.99 8.37
N GLU A 138 -20.37 16.99 8.11
CA GLU A 138 -21.17 15.75 8.03
C GLU A 138 -20.70 14.84 6.89
N ASN A 139 -20.30 15.43 5.75
CA ASN A 139 -19.78 14.73 4.57
C ASN A 139 -18.33 15.11 4.24
N GLY A 140 -17.56 15.51 5.26
CA GLY A 140 -16.17 15.90 5.08
C GLY A 140 -15.28 14.71 4.71
N VAL A 141 -14.38 14.89 3.75
CA VAL A 141 -13.43 13.84 3.35
C VAL A 141 -11.97 14.26 3.50
N VAL A 142 -11.14 13.31 3.90
CA VAL A 142 -9.68 13.46 3.84
C VAL A 142 -9.18 12.73 2.60
N ILE A 143 -8.54 13.48 1.71
CA ILE A 143 -8.00 12.98 0.44
C ILE A 143 -6.52 12.64 0.56
N ALA A 144 -6.08 11.66 -0.23
CA ALA A 144 -4.65 11.37 -0.37
C ALA A 144 -3.94 12.49 -1.13
N SER A 145 -2.70 12.83 -0.76
CA SER A 145 -1.92 13.89 -1.42
C SER A 145 -1.75 13.70 -2.94
N LYS A 146 -1.82 12.46 -3.42
CA LYS A 146 -1.79 12.14 -4.87
C LYS A 146 -3.01 12.65 -5.64
N LEU A 147 -4.14 12.88 -4.96
CA LEU A 147 -5.31 13.50 -5.58
C LEU A 147 -5.09 15.01 -5.76
N VAL A 148 -4.35 15.64 -4.84
CA VAL A 148 -3.94 17.05 -4.99
C VAL A 148 -3.05 17.27 -6.20
N GLU A 149 -2.13 16.35 -6.47
CA GLU A 149 -1.30 16.37 -7.70
C GLU A 149 -2.15 16.22 -8.98
N LYS A 150 -3.37 15.69 -8.89
CA LYS A 150 -4.32 15.59 -10.00
C LYS A 150 -5.23 16.82 -10.13
N GLY A 151 -4.98 17.87 -9.35
CA GLY A 151 -5.74 19.13 -9.40
C GLY A 151 -6.99 19.14 -8.55
N ILE A 152 -7.05 18.31 -7.49
CA ILE A 152 -8.09 18.38 -6.47
C ILE A 152 -7.59 19.24 -5.31
N ASP A 153 -8.28 20.34 -5.04
CA ASP A 153 -7.94 21.24 -3.94
C ASP A 153 -8.92 21.11 -2.76
N ILE A 154 -8.51 21.65 -1.61
CA ILE A 154 -9.35 21.66 -0.39
C ILE A 154 -10.54 22.60 -0.63
N GLY A 155 -11.75 22.11 -0.34
CA GLY A 155 -13.02 22.82 -0.60
C GLY A 155 -13.65 22.47 -1.95
N ASP A 156 -13.00 21.64 -2.75
CA ASP A 156 -13.64 21.04 -3.92
C ASP A 156 -14.70 20.03 -3.50
N THR A 157 -15.83 20.03 -4.22
CA THR A 157 -16.92 19.09 -3.97
C THR A 157 -16.95 18.00 -5.03
N PHE A 158 -17.09 16.76 -4.59
CA PHE A 158 -17.22 15.59 -5.44
C PHE A 158 -18.58 14.94 -5.25
N ILE A 159 -19.19 14.53 -6.36
CA ILE A 159 -20.47 13.82 -6.34
C ILE A 159 -20.18 12.35 -6.65
N LEU A 160 -20.57 11.45 -5.76
CA LEU A 160 -20.48 10.00 -6.00
C LEU A 160 -21.58 9.56 -6.97
N ASP A 161 -21.25 9.07 -8.16
CA ASP A 161 -22.22 8.78 -9.24
C ASP A 161 -23.33 7.78 -8.83
N ARG A 162 -23.02 6.84 -7.94
CA ARG A 162 -23.92 5.74 -7.56
C ARG A 162 -24.85 6.05 -6.38
N VAL A 163 -24.48 7.00 -5.54
CA VAL A 163 -25.19 7.31 -4.28
C VAL A 163 -25.65 8.78 -4.25
N LEU A 164 -25.15 9.60 -5.19
CA LEU A 164 -25.38 11.05 -5.28
C LEU A 164 -25.04 11.80 -3.99
N THR A 165 -24.16 11.23 -3.16
CA THR A 165 -23.63 11.90 -1.97
C THR A 165 -22.60 12.94 -2.40
N GLU A 166 -22.80 14.17 -1.96
CA GLU A 166 -21.82 15.26 -2.10
C GLU A 166 -20.81 15.18 -0.96
N LEU A 167 -19.53 15.14 -1.32
CA LEU A 167 -18.40 15.11 -0.40
C LEU A 167 -17.60 16.41 -0.55
N GLU A 168 -17.22 17.03 0.56
CA GLU A 168 -16.49 18.31 0.63
C GLU A 168 -15.15 18.18 1.36
#